data_AF-A0A959A249-F1
#
_entry.id   AF-A0A959A249-F1
#
_cell.length_a   1.000
_cell.length_b   1.000
_cell.length_c   1.000
_cell.angle_alpha   90.00
_cell.angle_beta   90.00
_cell.angle_gamma   90.00
#
_symmetry.space_group_name_H-M   'P 1'
#
loop_
_entity.id
_entity.type
_entity.pdbx_description
1 polymer ?
#
loop_
_entity_poly.entity_id
_entity_poly.type
_entity_poly.pdbx_seq_one_letter_code
_entity_poly.pdbx_strand_id
1 'polypeptide(L)'
;MVIHKNFADFVMFLYIHMAHADGEYHPSEEKAILSKVPKLYPDEGDPSSKLKHAFASYKEVKPEEIKGIIHDTFHHFPHVKFSQKYKVYTDMFDIVHADGKVHEAEARALQELKEIIDAGSEANRDN
;
A
#
# COMPACT_ATOMS: atom_id res chain seq x y z
N MET A 1 -7.62 -11.78 7.27
CA MET A 1 -8.92 -11.07 7.11
C MET A 1 -8.83 -10.16 5.90
N VAL A 2 -9.86 -10.09 5.06
CA VAL A 2 -9.91 -9.15 3.92
C VAL A 2 -10.87 -8.02 4.27
N ILE A 3 -10.39 -6.78 4.23
CA ILE A 3 -11.20 -5.58 4.58
C ILE A 3 -11.45 -4.66 3.39
N HIS A 4 -10.70 -4.84 2.29
CA HIS A 4 -10.76 -3.98 1.11
C HIS A 4 -11.73 -4.57 0.07
N LYS A 5 -12.70 -3.76 -0.37
CA LYS A 5 -13.73 -4.19 -1.34
C LYS A 5 -13.24 -4.14 -2.78
N ASN A 6 -12.29 -3.25 -3.07
CA ASN A 6 -11.66 -3.11 -4.38
C ASN A 6 -10.14 -2.97 -4.23
N PHE A 7 -9.42 -3.15 -5.35
CA PHE A 7 -7.96 -3.09 -5.35
C PHE A 7 -7.43 -1.67 -5.12
N ALA A 8 -8.17 -0.62 -5.49
CA ALA A 8 -7.79 0.76 -5.24
C ALA A 8 -7.73 1.08 -3.74
N ASP A 9 -8.73 0.66 -2.96
CA ASP A 9 -8.77 0.81 -1.51
C ASP A 9 -7.59 0.08 -0.86
N PHE A 10 -7.25 -1.10 -1.37
CA PHE A 10 -6.09 -1.85 -0.92
C PHE A 10 -4.77 -1.12 -1.20
N VAL A 11 -4.61 -0.56 -2.40
CA VAL A 11 -3.41 0.22 -2.75
C VAL A 11 -3.31 1.48 -1.90
N MET A 12 -4.42 2.15 -1.60
CA MET A 12 -4.44 3.28 -0.67
C MET A 12 -4.03 2.88 0.74
N PHE A 13 -4.49 1.71 1.21
CA PHE A 13 -4.07 1.17 2.50
C PHE A 13 -2.56 0.92 2.55
N LEU A 14 -1.98 0.36 1.47
CA LEU A 14 -0.54 0.17 1.36
C LEU A 14 0.22 1.49 1.37
N TYR A 15 -0.28 2.50 0.65
CA TYR A 15 0.26 3.88 0.64
C TYR A 15 0.41 4.45 2.05
N ILE A 16 -0.63 4.32 2.86
CA ILE A 16 -0.62 4.77 4.25
C ILE A 16 0.30 3.91 5.12
N HIS A 17 0.27 2.59 4.95
CA HIS A 17 1.07 1.68 5.75
C HIS A 17 2.56 1.97 5.63
N MET A 18 3.05 2.18 4.41
CA MET A 18 4.45 2.46 4.17
C MET A 18 4.89 3.82 4.68
N ALA A 19 4.07 4.85 4.45
CA ALA A 19 4.35 6.20 4.94
C ALA A 19 4.23 6.34 6.46
N HIS A 20 3.85 5.27 7.17
CA HIS A 20 3.76 5.23 8.62
C HIS A 20 4.63 4.10 9.20
N ALA A 21 5.52 3.50 8.39
CA ALA A 21 6.30 2.34 8.76
C ALA A 21 7.34 2.65 9.85
N ASP A 22 7.86 3.88 9.88
CA ASP A 22 8.79 4.38 10.89
C ASP A 22 8.10 5.00 12.12
N GLY A 23 6.77 5.11 12.09
CA GLY A 23 5.96 5.69 13.16
C GLY A 23 5.80 7.21 13.07
N GLU A 24 6.43 7.85 12.09
CA GLU A 24 6.20 9.24 11.71
C GLU A 24 5.39 9.28 10.40
N TYR A 25 4.78 10.41 10.09
CA TYR A 25 4.07 10.61 8.82
C TYR A 25 4.54 11.93 8.24
N HIS A 26 5.44 11.87 7.26
CA HIS A 26 6.09 13.07 6.77
C HIS A 26 5.23 13.82 5.74
N PRO A 27 5.21 15.17 5.76
CA PRO A 27 4.45 15.96 4.78
C PRO A 27 4.85 15.70 3.32
N SER A 28 6.08 15.27 3.06
CA SER A 28 6.60 14.86 1.75
C SER A 28 5.92 13.59 1.25
N GLU A 29 5.73 12.61 2.12
CA GLU A 29 5.06 11.34 1.81
C GLU A 29 3.56 11.57 1.61
N GLU A 30 2.94 12.39 2.45
CA GLU A 30 1.55 12.81 2.28
C GLU A 30 1.34 13.42 0.89
N LYS A 31 2.23 14.34 0.49
CA LYS A 31 2.19 14.97 -0.84
C LYS A 31 2.40 13.96 -1.96
N ALA A 32 3.31 13.00 -1.77
CA ALA A 32 3.55 11.93 -2.73
C ALA A 32 2.30 11.06 -2.91
N ILE A 33 1.65 10.67 -1.81
CA ILE A 33 0.40 9.90 -1.82
C ILE A 33 -0.71 10.71 -2.51
N LEU A 34 -0.93 11.97 -2.12
CA LEU A 34 -1.94 12.85 -2.71
C LEU A 34 -1.77 12.99 -4.23
N SER A 35 -0.54 13.00 -4.74
CA SER A 35 -0.28 13.04 -6.18
C SER A 35 -0.69 11.75 -6.92
N LYS A 36 -0.77 10.63 -6.21
CA LYS A 36 -1.15 9.31 -6.74
C LYS A 36 -2.65 9.02 -6.58
N VAL A 37 -3.34 9.65 -5.63
CA VAL A 37 -4.79 9.44 -5.37
C VAL A 37 -5.67 9.64 -6.61
N PRO A 38 -5.54 10.72 -7.43
CA PRO A 38 -6.36 10.90 -8.63
C PRO A 38 -6.15 9.82 -9.69
N LYS A 39 -4.99 9.16 -9.70
CA LYS A 39 -4.73 8.04 -10.62
C LYS A 39 -5.39 6.75 -10.13
N LEU A 40 -5.56 6.64 -8.81
CA LEU A 40 -6.17 5.49 -8.15
C LEU A 40 -7.70 5.58 -8.18
N TYR A 41 -8.24 6.80 -8.09
CA TYR A 41 -9.67 7.10 -8.16
C TYR A 41 -9.93 8.25 -9.17
N PRO A 42 -9.89 7.98 -10.49
CA PRO A 42 -10.02 9.02 -11.52
C PRO A 42 -11.38 9.73 -11.51
N ASP A 43 -12.43 9.05 -11.04
CA ASP A 43 -13.81 9.54 -11.06
C ASP A 43 -14.38 9.84 -9.66
N GLU A 44 -13.55 9.76 -8.61
CA GLU A 44 -13.99 10.04 -7.24
C GLU A 44 -13.44 11.36 -6.74
N GLY A 45 -14.16 12.00 -5.82
CA GLY A 45 -14.05 13.42 -5.44
C GLY A 45 -12.70 13.87 -4.85
N ASP A 46 -12.75 14.63 -3.75
CA ASP A 46 -11.56 15.31 -3.22
C ASP A 46 -10.47 14.31 -2.74
N PRO A 47 -9.26 14.33 -3.31
CA PRO A 47 -8.15 13.44 -2.93
C PRO A 47 -7.78 13.50 -1.45
N SER A 48 -7.82 14.70 -0.87
CA SER A 48 -7.50 14.91 0.55
C SER A 48 -8.52 14.27 1.47
N SER A 49 -9.81 14.42 1.16
CA SER A 49 -10.89 13.76 1.89
C SER A 49 -10.74 12.23 1.83
N LYS A 50 -10.41 11.68 0.66
CA LYS A 50 -10.17 10.23 0.51
C LYS A 50 -9.01 9.73 1.34
N LEU A 51 -7.87 10.43 1.30
CA LEU A 51 -6.70 10.08 2.11
C LEU A 51 -7.04 10.11 3.60
N LYS A 52 -7.73 11.16 4.06
CA LYS A 52 -8.13 11.29 5.47
C LYS A 52 -9.04 10.16 5.94
N HIS A 53 -10.01 9.75 5.12
CA HIS A 53 -10.89 8.62 5.43
C HIS A 53 -10.11 7.30 5.49
N ALA A 54 -9.25 7.03 4.50
CA ALA A 54 -8.43 5.83 4.50
C ALA A 54 -7.47 5.78 5.68
N PHE A 55 -6.89 6.92 6.08
CA PHE A 55 -6.01 7.04 7.23
C PHE A 55 -6.74 6.77 8.56
N ALA A 56 -7.97 7.26 8.70
CA ALA A 56 -8.80 6.95 9.86
C ALA A 56 -9.07 5.44 9.95
N SER A 57 -9.46 4.80 8.84
CA SER A 57 -9.67 3.35 8.80
C SER A 57 -8.39 2.56 9.10
N TYR A 58 -7.23 3.03 8.60
CA TYR A 58 -5.94 2.39 8.88
C TYR A 58 -5.61 2.39 10.37
N LYS A 59 -5.88 3.49 11.09
CA LYS A 59 -5.64 3.60 12.54
C LYS A 59 -6.51 2.68 13.40
N GLU A 60 -7.62 2.19 12.86
CA GLU A 60 -8.49 1.22 13.54
C GLU A 60 -7.94 -0.21 13.42
N VAL A 61 -7.01 -0.46 12.49
CA VAL A 61 -6.38 -1.76 12.30
C VAL A 61 -5.27 -1.96 13.33
N LYS A 62 -5.24 -3.13 13.97
CA LYS A 62 -4.17 -3.45 14.92
C LYS A 62 -2.87 -3.74 14.17
N PRO A 63 -1.72 -3.24 14.64
CA PRO A 63 -0.43 -3.45 13.96
C PRO A 63 -0.11 -4.91 13.64
N GLU A 64 -0.45 -5.83 14.55
CA GLU A 64 -0.24 -7.27 14.38
C GLU A 64 -1.12 -7.90 13.28
N GLU A 65 -2.24 -7.26 12.92
CA GLU A 65 -3.17 -7.74 11.90
C GLU A 65 -2.78 -7.25 10.49
N ILE A 66 -1.98 -6.18 10.38
CA ILE A 66 -1.65 -5.52 9.10
C ILE A 66 -1.02 -6.51 8.11
N LYS A 67 -0.01 -7.26 8.55
CA LYS A 67 0.68 -8.22 7.68
C LYS A 67 -0.27 -9.28 7.12
N GLY A 68 -1.17 -9.80 7.97
CA GLY A 68 -2.20 -10.76 7.57
C GLY A 68 -3.21 -10.14 6.61
N ILE A 69 -3.61 -8.89 6.82
CA ILE A 69 -4.53 -8.17 5.93
C ILE A 69 -3.89 -7.95 4.56
N ILE A 70 -2.62 -7.55 4.49
CA ILE A 70 -1.91 -7.34 3.22
C ILE A 70 -1.85 -8.63 2.43
N HIS A 71 -1.39 -9.70 3.07
CA HIS A 71 -1.29 -11.03 2.47
C HIS A 71 -2.67 -11.50 1.95
N ASP A 72 -3.68 -11.54 2.81
CA ASP A 72 -4.99 -12.07 2.45
C ASP A 72 -5.67 -11.22 1.37
N THR A 73 -5.49 -9.91 1.40
CA THR A 73 -6.03 -9.01 0.37
C THR A 73 -5.35 -9.24 -0.98
N PHE A 74 -4.04 -9.47 -1.04
CA PHE A 74 -3.36 -9.82 -2.29
C PHE A 74 -3.87 -11.12 -2.90
N HIS A 75 -4.19 -12.12 -2.07
CA HIS A 75 -4.79 -13.37 -2.49
C HIS A 75 -6.26 -13.23 -2.90
N HIS A 76 -6.98 -12.27 -2.30
CA HIS A 76 -8.37 -11.97 -2.66
C HIS A 76 -8.52 -11.37 -4.07
N PHE A 77 -7.47 -10.75 -4.61
CA PHE A 77 -7.45 -10.17 -5.95
C PHE A 77 -6.56 -10.99 -6.93
N PRO A 78 -6.89 -12.26 -7.25
CA PRO A 78 -6.05 -13.13 -8.09
C PRO A 78 -6.01 -12.67 -9.55
N HIS A 79 -7.00 -11.90 -9.98
CA HIS A 79 -7.10 -11.33 -11.33
C HIS A 79 -6.16 -10.12 -11.55
N VAL A 80 -5.57 -9.58 -10.49
CA VAL A 80 -4.61 -8.49 -10.58
C VAL A 80 -3.29 -9.06 -11.07
N LYS A 81 -2.85 -8.59 -12.24
CA LYS A 81 -1.62 -9.07 -12.89
C LYS A 81 -0.40 -8.72 -12.05
N PHE A 82 0.64 -9.54 -12.15
CA PHE A 82 1.93 -9.26 -11.50
C PHE A 82 2.46 -7.86 -11.82
N SER A 83 2.34 -7.40 -13.07
CA SER A 83 2.76 -6.05 -13.46
C SER A 83 2.02 -4.93 -12.72
N GLN A 84 0.75 -5.14 -12.37
CA GLN A 84 -0.01 -4.21 -11.55
C GLN A 84 0.44 -4.26 -10.08
N LYS A 85 0.68 -5.45 -9.53
CA LYS A 85 1.23 -5.61 -8.17
C LYS A 85 2.63 -4.99 -8.04
N TYR A 86 3.48 -5.20 -9.03
CA TYR A 86 4.84 -4.64 -9.07
C TYR A 86 4.83 -3.12 -9.23
N LYS A 87 3.86 -2.57 -9.98
CA LYS A 87 3.64 -1.12 -10.03
C LYS A 87 3.34 -0.55 -8.65
N VAL A 88 2.52 -1.24 -7.84
CA VAL A 88 2.27 -0.83 -6.44
C VAL A 88 3.58 -0.78 -5.67
N TYR A 89 4.44 -1.79 -5.79
CA TYR A 89 5.77 -1.76 -5.18
C TYR A 89 6.61 -0.54 -5.63
N THR A 90 6.63 -0.22 -6.92
CA THR A 90 7.32 0.99 -7.43
C THR A 90 6.71 2.27 -6.86
N ASP A 91 5.38 2.37 -6.81
CA ASP A 91 4.69 3.52 -6.24
C ASP A 91 5.03 3.70 -4.75
N MET A 92 5.22 2.59 -4.02
CA MET A 92 5.59 2.58 -2.60
C MET A 92 7.04 3.02 -2.39
N PHE A 93 7.94 2.55 -3.25
CA PHE A 93 9.33 3.00 -3.26
C PHE A 93 9.41 4.51 -3.47
N ASP A 94 8.66 5.08 -4.42
CA ASP A 94 8.62 6.52 -4.66
C ASP A 94 8.11 7.32 -3.45
N ILE A 95 7.12 6.78 -2.71
CA ILE A 95 6.52 7.45 -1.55
C ILE A 95 7.55 7.58 -0.42
N VAL A 96 8.17 6.48 -0.02
CA VAL A 96 9.13 6.49 1.10
C VAL A 96 10.41 7.25 0.73
N HIS A 97 10.79 7.31 -0.55
CA HIS A 97 11.94 8.11 -0.99
C HIS A 97 11.60 9.60 -1.21
N ALA A 98 10.37 10.04 -0.96
CA ALA A 98 9.94 11.40 -1.30
C ALA A 98 10.69 12.50 -0.55
N ASP A 99 11.22 12.19 0.64
CA ASP A 99 12.02 13.11 1.47
C ASP A 99 13.54 12.98 1.21
N GLY A 100 13.95 12.03 0.36
CA GLY A 100 15.34 11.74 0.01
C GLY A 100 16.09 10.89 1.05
N LYS A 101 15.41 10.36 2.07
CA LYS A 101 15.96 9.43 3.05
C LYS A 101 15.11 8.16 3.06
N VAL A 102 15.71 7.07 3.51
CA VAL A 102 14.97 5.84 3.79
C VAL A 102 15.46 5.32 5.13
N HIS A 103 14.52 5.20 6.05
CA HIS A 103 14.73 4.62 7.36
C HIS A 103 14.72 3.09 7.28
N GLU A 104 15.40 2.44 8.23
CA GLU A 104 15.50 0.98 8.26
C GLU A 104 14.12 0.30 8.35
N ALA A 105 13.16 0.94 9.03
CA ALA A 105 11.79 0.47 9.13
C ALA A 105 11.05 0.49 7.78
N GLU A 106 11.21 1.55 6.98
CA GLU A 106 10.62 1.66 5.64
C GLU A 106 11.25 0.67 4.67
N ALA A 107 12.58 0.51 4.73
CA ALA A 107 13.30 -0.48 3.95
C ALA A 107 12.83 -1.90 4.27
N ARG A 108 12.60 -2.21 5.55
CA ARG A 108 12.03 -3.49 5.98
C ARG A 108 10.60 -3.66 5.46
N ALA A 109 9.75 -2.65 5.58
CA ALA A 109 8.37 -2.72 5.10
C ALA A 109 8.29 -2.92 3.57
N LEU A 110 9.19 -2.28 2.80
CA LEU A 110 9.31 -2.50 1.35
C LEU A 110 9.74 -3.93 1.02
N GLN A 111 10.71 -4.45 1.77
CA GLN A 111 11.20 -5.82 1.59
C GLN A 111 10.10 -6.85 1.90
N GLU A 112 9.33 -6.65 2.98
CA GLU A 112 8.19 -7.51 3.32
C GLU A 112 7.09 -7.46 2.24
N LEU A 113 6.79 -6.27 1.71
CA LEU A 113 5.82 -6.13 0.62
C LEU A 113 6.27 -6.88 -0.63
N LYS A 114 7.57 -6.80 -0.97
CA LYS A 114 8.15 -7.52 -2.09
C LYS A 114 8.02 -9.03 -1.91
N GLU A 115 8.34 -9.55 -0.73
CA GLU A 115 8.21 -10.97 -0.42
C GLU A 115 6.76 -11.47 -0.56
N ILE A 116 5.78 -10.67 -0.15
CA ILE A 116 4.36 -11.01 -0.31
C ILE A 116 3.96 -11.05 -1.80
N ILE A 117 4.43 -10.09 -2.60
CA ILE A 117 4.15 -10.04 -4.04
C ILE A 117 4.81 -11.24 -4.75
N ASP A 118 6.06 -11.55 -4.41
CA ASP A 118 6.82 -12.64 -5.00
C ASP A 118 6.20 -14.00 -4.63
N ALA A 119 5.83 -14.22 -3.36
CA ALA A 119 5.15 -15.45 -2.92
C ALA A 119 3.79 -15.66 -3.63
N GLY A 120 3.02 -14.58 -3.80
CA GLY A 120 1.77 -14.61 -4.56
C GLY A 120 1.96 -14.83 -6.08
N SER A 121 3.18 -14.68 -6.60
CA SER A 121 3.53 -14.92 -8.00
C SER A 121 4.02 -16.35 -8.26
N GLU A 122 4.71 -16.96 -7.29
CA GLU A 122 5.13 -18.37 -7.35
C GLU A 122 3.94 -19.32 -7.20
N ALA A 123 2.97 -19.00 -6.34
CA ALA A 123 1.74 -19.79 -6.20
C ALA A 123 0.90 -19.91 -7.49
N ASN A 124 1.12 -19.02 -8.47
CA ASN A 124 0.47 -19.05 -9.79
C ASN A 124 1.28 -19.81 -10.87
N ARG A 125 2.48 -20.31 -10.56
CA ARG A 125 3.30 -21.11 -11.49
C ARG A 125 3.07 -22.62 -11.37
N ASP A 126 2.49 -23.08 -10.26
CA ASP A 126 2.24 -24.51 -9.98
C ASP A 126 0.80 -24.97 -10.30
N ASN A 127 0.07 -24.23 -11.14
CA ASN A 127 -1.30 -24.57 -11.57
C ASN A 127 -1.45 -24.58 -13.09
#